data_AF-A0A9D5WFM2-F1
#
_entry.id   AF-A0A9D5WFM2-F1
#
_cell.length_a   1.000
_cell.length_b   1.000
_cell.length_c   1.000
_cell.angle_alpha   90.00
_cell.angle_beta   90.00
_cell.angle_gamma   90.00
#
_symmetry.space_group_name_H-M   'P 1'
#
loop_
_entity.id
_entity.type
_entity.pdbx_description
1 polymer ?
#
loop_
_entity_poly.entity_id
_entity_poly.type
_entity_poly.pdbx_seq_one_letter_code
_entity_poly.pdbx_strand_id
1 'polypeptide(L)'
;AYGHTAIRVELQDSYYNMYEQVAPHAEWLERAKEAMLRAGVAPLVRPIRGGTDGARLSYMGLPCPNLFTGGANFHGPYEYASLDTMSRAAETLVHLVTLASPTA
;
A
#
# COMPACT_ATOMS: atom_id res chain seq x y z
N ALA A 1 -16.31 28.21 -40.29
CA ALA A 1 -16.44 27.28 -39.15
C ALA A 1 -16.67 25.88 -39.71
N TYR A 2 -15.97 24.86 -39.20
CA TYR A 2 -16.19 23.47 -39.63
C TYR A 2 -17.58 23.01 -39.17
N GLY A 3 -18.43 22.53 -40.10
CA GLY A 3 -19.83 22.16 -39.84
C GLY A 3 -20.04 20.79 -39.20
N HIS A 4 -19.03 20.25 -38.51
CA HIS A 4 -19.06 18.95 -37.86
C HIS A 4 -18.16 18.95 -36.63
N THR A 5 -18.39 18.00 -35.71
CA THR A 5 -17.52 17.79 -34.54
C THR A 5 -16.13 17.38 -35.00
N ALA A 6 -15.14 18.23 -34.76
CA ALA A 6 -13.76 17.98 -35.18
C ALA A 6 -13.00 17.04 -34.23
N ILE A 7 -13.30 17.07 -32.92
CA ILE A 7 -12.65 16.24 -31.89
C ILE A 7 -13.69 15.88 -30.81
N ARG A 8 -13.67 14.63 -30.34
CA ARG A 8 -14.36 14.16 -29.12
C ARG A 8 -13.32 13.66 -28.13
N VAL A 9 -13.42 14.10 -26.87
CA VAL A 9 -12.55 13.68 -25.77
C VAL A 9 -13.40 13.03 -24.69
N GLU A 10 -12.95 11.90 -24.17
CA GLU A 10 -13.53 11.22 -23.01
C GLU A 10 -12.47 11.15 -21.92
N LEU A 11 -12.86 11.52 -20.71
CA LEU A 11 -12.01 11.52 -19.52
C LEU A 11 -12.64 10.59 -18.49
N GLN A 12 -11.82 9.74 -17.90
CA GLN A 12 -12.23 8.82 -16.85
C GLN A 12 -11.18 8.79 -15.76
N ASP A 13 -11.61 9.03 -14.53
CA ASP A 13 -10.78 8.86 -13.34
C ASP A 13 -10.49 7.36 -13.14
N SER A 14 -9.22 7.03 -12.88
CA SER A 14 -8.81 5.64 -12.64
C SER A 14 -8.74 5.29 -11.16
N TYR A 15 -8.12 6.17 -10.35
CA TYR A 15 -7.98 6.01 -8.91
C TYR A 15 -7.71 7.37 -8.26
N TYR A 16 -7.93 7.45 -6.95
CA TYR A 16 -7.69 8.64 -6.14
C TYR A 16 -6.57 8.39 -5.11
N ASN A 17 -6.06 9.45 -4.49
CA ASN A 17 -4.98 9.36 -3.51
C ASN A 17 -5.49 8.80 -2.18
N MET A 18 -5.04 7.59 -1.84
CA MET A 18 -5.48 6.91 -0.64
C MET A 18 -5.14 7.61 0.68
N TYR A 19 -4.21 8.59 0.68
CA TYR A 19 -3.78 9.29 1.89
C TYR A 19 -4.97 9.88 2.66
N GLU A 20 -5.95 10.46 1.96
CA GLU A 20 -7.14 11.04 2.58
C GLU A 20 -7.96 10.01 3.36
N GLN A 21 -7.95 8.75 2.90
CA GLN A 21 -8.68 7.65 3.52
C GLN A 21 -7.87 6.95 4.62
N VAL A 22 -6.54 7.04 4.60
CA VAL A 22 -5.66 6.36 5.56
C VAL A 22 -5.22 7.28 6.70
N ALA A 23 -5.02 8.57 6.45
CA ALA A 23 -4.57 9.53 7.46
C ALA A 23 -5.45 9.62 8.72
N PRO A 24 -6.80 9.50 8.64
CA PRO A 24 -7.66 9.45 9.83
C PRO A 24 -7.42 8.23 10.75
N HIS A 25 -6.72 7.21 10.26
CA HIS A 25 -6.48 5.92 10.90
C HIS A 25 -5.01 5.76 11.31
N ALA A 26 -4.41 6.85 11.82
CA ALA A 26 -2.98 6.93 12.14
C ALA A 26 -2.53 5.85 13.14
N GLU A 27 -3.41 5.39 14.03
CA GLU A 27 -3.12 4.31 14.97
C GLU A 27 -2.70 3.01 14.27
N TRP A 28 -3.26 2.71 13.10
CA TRP A 28 -2.90 1.52 12.32
C TRP A 28 -1.57 1.68 11.60
N LEU A 29 -1.25 2.91 11.17
CA LEU A 29 0.07 3.23 10.61
C LEU A 29 1.17 3.10 11.67
N GLU A 30 0.93 3.58 12.89
CA GLU A 30 1.89 3.44 13.99
C GLU A 30 2.07 1.98 14.42
N ARG A 31 0.98 1.18 14.48
CA ARG A 31 1.07 -0.27 14.71
C ARG A 31 1.88 -0.99 13.64
N ALA A 32 1.71 -0.62 12.37
CA ALA A 32 2.50 -1.18 11.28
C ALA A 32 4.00 -0.84 11.42
N LYS A 33 4.33 0.42 11.76
CA LYS A 33 5.72 0.84 12.02
C LYS A 33 6.32 0.07 13.21
N GLU A 34 5.59 -0.04 14.30
CA GLU A 34 6.01 -0.80 15.50
C GLU A 34 6.21 -2.28 15.16
N ALA A 35 5.33 -2.89 14.37
CA ALA A 35 5.47 -4.28 13.92
C ALA A 35 6.74 -4.49 13.09
N MET A 36 7.07 -3.56 12.20
CA MET A 36 8.31 -3.58 11.43
C MET A 36 9.53 -3.48 12.35
N LEU A 37 9.52 -2.58 13.33
CA LEU A 37 10.61 -2.44 14.30
C LEU A 37 10.83 -3.72 15.11
N ARG A 38 9.77 -4.40 15.56
CA ARG A 38 9.85 -5.68 16.26
C ARG A 38 10.43 -6.80 15.39
N ALA A 39 10.16 -6.78 14.09
CA ALA A 39 10.78 -7.66 13.10
C ALA A 39 12.22 -7.24 12.72
N GLY A 40 12.80 -6.23 13.36
CA GLY A 40 14.14 -5.73 13.03
C GLY A 40 14.23 -4.98 11.70
N VAL A 41 13.11 -4.46 11.20
CA VAL A 41 13.02 -3.70 9.95
C VAL A 41 12.82 -2.22 10.26
N ALA A 42 13.70 -1.37 9.75
CA ALA A 42 13.53 0.08 9.84
C ALA A 42 12.35 0.53 8.95
N PRO A 43 11.30 1.18 9.50
CA PRO A 43 10.17 1.65 8.70
C PRO A 43 10.59 2.73 7.71
N LEU A 44 10.16 2.57 6.45
CA LEU A 44 10.37 3.56 5.40
C LEU A 44 9.01 3.94 4.79
N VAL A 45 8.48 5.08 5.20
CA VAL A 45 7.20 5.60 4.67
C VAL A 45 7.46 6.35 3.37
N ARG A 46 6.89 5.88 2.26
CA ARG A 46 7.01 6.52 0.95
C ARG A 46 5.64 6.77 0.33
N PRO A 47 5.44 7.92 -0.35
CA PRO A 47 4.23 8.15 -1.12
C PRO A 47 4.16 7.18 -2.31
N ILE A 48 2.99 6.62 -2.53
CA ILE A 48 2.68 5.82 -3.72
C ILE A 48 2.30 6.79 -4.85
N ARG A 49 3.04 6.75 -5.95
CA ARG A 49 2.79 7.57 -7.16
C ARG A 49 2.15 6.72 -8.26
N GLY A 50 1.03 6.09 -7.93
CA GLY A 50 0.34 5.12 -8.77
C GLY A 50 -0.95 4.63 -8.12
N GLY A 51 -1.71 3.81 -8.84
CA GLY A 51 -2.88 3.12 -8.32
C GLY A 51 -2.49 1.79 -7.70
N THR A 52 -3.17 1.41 -6.63
CA THR A 52 -3.05 0.07 -6.02
C THR A 52 -4.43 -0.41 -5.62
N ASP A 53 -4.60 -1.72 -5.42
CA ASP A 53 -5.83 -2.25 -4.86
C ASP A 53 -6.09 -1.67 -3.46
N GLY A 54 -5.05 -1.44 -2.66
CA GLY A 54 -5.15 -0.76 -1.37
C GLY A 54 -5.75 0.65 -1.49
N ALA A 55 -5.38 1.41 -2.52
CA ALA A 55 -5.98 2.71 -2.78
C ALA A 55 -7.48 2.61 -3.12
N ARG A 56 -7.85 1.65 -3.98
CA ARG A 56 -9.25 1.42 -4.33
C ARG A 56 -10.07 0.95 -3.12
N LEU A 57 -9.57 -0.02 -2.36
CA LEU A 57 -10.19 -0.52 -1.14
C LEU A 57 -10.39 0.59 -0.11
N SER A 58 -9.41 1.48 0.02
CA SER A 58 -9.52 2.63 0.92
C SER A 58 -10.68 3.55 0.55
N TYR A 59 -10.88 3.83 -0.75
CA TYR A 59 -12.04 4.59 -1.22
C TYR A 59 -13.37 3.80 -1.18
N MET A 60 -13.30 2.47 -1.03
CA MET A 60 -14.47 1.62 -0.78
C MET A 60 -14.80 1.48 0.72
N GLY A 61 -14.09 2.19 1.61
CA GLY A 61 -14.34 2.19 3.04
C GLY A 61 -13.47 1.22 3.85
N LEU A 62 -12.44 0.62 3.25
CA LEU A 62 -11.46 -0.22 3.94
C LEU A 62 -10.05 0.39 3.83
N PRO A 63 -9.63 1.25 4.78
CA PRO A 63 -8.29 1.83 4.80
C PRO A 63 -7.21 0.74 4.74
N CYS A 64 -6.40 0.75 3.69
CA CYS A 64 -5.54 -0.39 3.34
C CYS A 64 -4.14 0.06 2.92
N PRO A 65 -3.25 0.42 3.87
CA PRO A 65 -1.85 0.75 3.57
C PRO A 65 -1.07 -0.48 3.08
N ASN A 66 -0.09 -0.26 2.20
CA ASN A 66 0.78 -1.32 1.69
C ASN A 66 1.99 -1.55 2.61
N LEU A 67 2.37 -2.81 2.77
CA LEU A 67 3.60 -3.24 3.42
C LEU A 67 4.58 -3.81 2.38
N PHE A 68 5.85 -3.97 2.77
CA PHE A 68 6.87 -4.61 1.94
C PHE A 68 6.68 -6.13 1.89
N THR A 69 7.23 -6.78 0.86
CA THR A 69 7.11 -8.23 0.66
C THR A 69 8.45 -8.96 0.53
N GLY A 70 9.53 -8.22 0.25
CA GLY A 70 10.85 -8.79 -0.07
C GLY A 70 11.07 -9.09 -1.56
N GLY A 71 10.09 -8.81 -2.42
CA GLY A 71 10.24 -8.85 -3.87
C GLY A 71 10.96 -7.63 -4.44
N ALA A 72 11.65 -7.83 -5.55
CA ALA A 72 12.34 -6.79 -6.31
C ALA A 72 12.24 -7.06 -7.83
N ASN A 73 12.46 -6.02 -8.64
CA ASN A 73 12.45 -6.08 -10.10
C ASN A 73 11.14 -6.63 -10.72
N PHE A 74 10.00 -6.32 -10.10
CA PHE A 74 8.68 -6.76 -10.55
C PHE A 74 8.42 -6.48 -12.04
N HIS A 75 7.65 -7.37 -12.68
CA HIS A 75 7.21 -7.27 -14.08
C HIS A 75 8.34 -7.40 -15.12
N GLY A 76 9.36 -8.20 -14.83
CA GLY A 76 10.46 -8.46 -15.75
C GLY A 76 11.11 -9.83 -15.55
N PRO A 77 11.98 -10.25 -16.48
CA PRO A 77 12.65 -11.55 -16.40
C PRO A 77 13.66 -11.67 -15.25
N TYR A 78 13.98 -10.56 -14.58
CA TYR A 78 14.88 -10.49 -13.42
C TYR A 78 14.13 -10.29 -12.10
N GLU A 79 12.82 -10.50 -12.08
CA GLU A 79 12.01 -10.49 -10.86
C GLU A 79 12.50 -11.59 -9.90
N TYR A 80 12.69 -11.23 -8.64
CA TYR A 80 13.10 -12.17 -7.60
C TYR A 80 12.56 -11.75 -6.23
N ALA A 81 12.66 -12.65 -5.25
CA ALA A 81 12.37 -12.35 -3.86
C ALA A 81 13.49 -12.85 -2.95
N SER A 82 13.86 -12.03 -1.96
CA SER A 82 14.84 -12.41 -0.94
C SER A 82 14.17 -13.21 0.16
N LEU A 83 14.63 -14.44 0.41
CA LEU A 83 14.10 -15.28 1.50
C LEU A 83 14.22 -14.57 2.86
N ASP A 84 15.35 -13.92 3.11
CA ASP A 84 15.58 -13.20 4.36
C ASP A 84 14.55 -12.06 4.54
N THR A 85 14.29 -11.30 3.47
CA THR A 85 13.31 -10.20 3.52
C THR A 85 11.88 -10.72 3.60
N MET A 86 11.57 -11.83 2.94
CA MET A 86 10.26 -12.49 3.07
C MET A 86 10.01 -12.97 4.50
N SER A 87 11.01 -13.55 5.16
CA SER A 87 10.92 -13.93 6.57
C SER A 87 10.62 -12.72 7.46
N ARG A 88 11.27 -11.57 7.21
CA ARG A 88 10.96 -10.33 7.94
C ARG A 88 9.56 -9.79 7.65
N ALA A 89 9.06 -9.94 6.43
CA ALA A 89 7.69 -9.56 6.09
C ALA A 89 6.68 -10.44 6.85
N ALA A 90 6.92 -11.74 6.94
CA ALA A 90 6.09 -12.65 7.72
C ALA A 90 6.12 -12.32 9.23
N GLU A 91 7.29 -12.07 9.81
CA GLU A 91 7.44 -11.62 11.21
C GLU A 91 6.69 -10.31 11.47
N THR A 92 6.78 -9.35 10.53
CA THR A 92 6.04 -8.08 10.60
C THR A 92 4.53 -8.33 10.69
N LEU A 93 3.98 -9.24 9.86
CA LEU A 93 2.55 -9.56 9.90
C LEU A 93 2.14 -10.19 11.24
N VAL A 94 2.94 -11.10 11.79
CA VAL A 94 2.67 -11.73 13.10
C VAL A 94 2.65 -10.68 14.22
N HIS A 95 3.64 -9.78 14.23
CA HIS A 95 3.66 -8.68 15.19
C HIS A 95 2.47 -7.74 15.02
N LEU A 96 2.09 -7.42 13.78
CA LEU A 96 0.95 -6.55 13.50
C LEU A 96 -0.37 -7.13 14.01
N VAL A 97 -0.62 -8.42 13.78
CA VAL A 97 -1.83 -9.11 14.31
C VAL A 97 -1.84 -9.12 15.83
N THR A 98 -0.68 -9.30 16.46
CA THR A 98 -0.53 -9.26 17.92
C THR A 98 -0.84 -7.86 18.47
N LEU A 99 -0.37 -6.80 17.79
CA LEU A 99 -0.63 -5.40 18.16
C LEU A 99 -2.06 -4.94 17.85
N ALA A 100 -2.73 -5.60 16.90
CA ALA A 100 -4.12 -5.34 16.55
C ALA A 100 -5.11 -5.95 17.55
N SER A 101 -4.71 -7.04 18.20
CA SER A 101 -5.54 -7.72 19.19
C SER A 101 -5.66 -6.85 20.44
N PRO A 102 -6.88 -6.55 20.94
CA PRO A 102 -7.00 -6.00 22.27
C PRO A 102 -6.35 -7.01 23.23
N THR A 103 -5.41 -6.55 24.05
CA THR A 103 -4.93 -7.35 25.18
C THR A 103 -6.13 -7.87 25.94
N ALA A 104 -6.23 -9.20 26.06
CA ALA A 104 -7.18 -9.86 26.95
C ALA A 104 -6.98 -9.40 28.40
#